data_AF-A0A9D1NZA1-F1
#
_entry.id   AF-A0A9D1NZA1-F1
#
_cell.length_a   1.000
_cell.length_b   1.000
_cell.length_c   1.000
_cell.angle_alpha   90.00
_cell.angle_beta   90.00
_cell.angle_gamma   90.00
#
_symmetry.space_group_name_H-M   'P 1'
#
loop_
_entity.id
_entity.type
_entity.pdbx_description
1 polymer ?
#
loop_
_entity_poly.entity_id
_entity_poly.type
_entity_poly.pdbx_seq_one_letter_code
_entity_poly.pdbx_strand_id
1 'polypeptide(L)'
;MTELSSLSKYIAIWMVSVFISSVAQVMLKAAANRTYDRKIKEYLNPIVITAYGIFFASTLLTMYALKYVPLTMSPIVESCSYIFVPILGIFILKEKISRRKWLGMAIMVAGIFIFTLGG
;
A
#
# COMPACT_ATOMS: atom_id res chain seq x y z
N MET A 1 -6.32 5.27 30.08
CA MET A 1 -6.43 3.92 29.47
C MET A 1 -7.44 3.85 28.31
N THR A 2 -8.53 4.64 28.33
CA THR A 2 -9.52 4.72 27.23
C THR A 2 -8.97 5.35 25.92
N GLU A 3 -8.13 6.38 26.00
CA GLU A 3 -7.46 7.01 24.83
C GLU A 3 -6.54 6.03 24.06
N LEU A 4 -5.67 5.30 24.78
CA LEU A 4 -4.78 4.29 24.20
C LEU A 4 -5.54 3.14 23.52
N SER A 5 -6.67 2.72 24.08
CA SER A 5 -7.52 1.67 23.50
C SER A 5 -8.28 2.12 22.25
N SER A 6 -8.52 3.43 22.11
CA SER A 6 -9.15 4.02 20.94
C SER A 6 -8.12 4.18 19.83
N LEU A 7 -6.92 4.66 20.18
CA LEU A 7 -5.78 4.76 19.28
C LEU A 7 -5.41 3.43 18.64
N SER A 8 -5.32 2.34 19.43
CA SER A 8 -5.00 1.01 18.89
C SER A 8 -6.05 0.49 17.90
N LYS A 9 -7.34 0.78 18.13
CA LYS A 9 -8.43 0.44 17.20
C LYS A 9 -8.30 1.21 15.87
N TYR A 10 -8.01 2.51 15.92
CA TYR A 10 -7.85 3.30 14.69
C TYR A 10 -6.59 2.94 13.92
N ILE A 11 -5.49 2.62 14.60
CA ILE A 11 -4.29 2.07 13.97
C ILE A 11 -4.60 0.73 13.30
N ALA A 12 -5.37 -0.15 13.94
CA ALA A 12 -5.77 -1.42 13.34
C ALA A 12 -6.62 -1.22 12.08
N ILE A 13 -7.57 -0.27 12.11
CA ILE A 13 -8.37 0.10 10.92
C ILE A 13 -7.46 0.62 9.79
N TRP A 14 -6.46 1.45 10.13
CA TRP A 14 -5.50 1.97 9.16
C TRP A 14 -4.59 0.87 8.59
N MET A 15 -4.13 -0.07 9.40
CA MET A 15 -3.37 -1.23 8.88
C MET A 15 -4.22 -2.05 7.92
N VAL A 16 -5.51 -2.26 8.21
CA VAL A 16 -6.42 -2.97 7.33
C VAL A 16 -6.62 -2.20 6.03
N SER A 17 -6.82 -0.87 6.08
CA SER A 17 -6.94 -0.06 4.87
C SER A 17 -5.68 -0.15 4.02
N VAL A 18 -4.50 -0.03 4.62
CA VAL A 18 -3.20 -0.14 3.96
C VAL A 18 -2.99 -1.52 3.34
N PHE A 19 -3.42 -2.59 4.01
CA PHE A 19 -3.39 -3.93 3.44
C PHE A 19 -4.27 -4.03 2.20
N ILE A 20 -5.51 -3.52 2.27
CA ILE A 20 -6.43 -3.47 1.13
C ILE A 20 -5.85 -2.64 -0.03
N SER A 21 -5.21 -1.50 0.29
CA SER A 21 -4.51 -0.67 -0.70
C SER A 21 -3.39 -1.44 -1.38
N SER A 22 -2.59 -2.18 -0.60
CA SER A 22 -1.47 -2.97 -1.09
C SER A 22 -1.94 -4.07 -2.05
N VAL A 23 -3.07 -4.72 -1.77
CA VAL A 23 -3.69 -5.68 -2.70
C VAL A 23 -4.09 -5.00 -4.01
N ALA A 24 -4.77 -3.86 -3.94
CA ALA A 24 -5.18 -3.11 -5.13
C ALA A 24 -3.97 -2.66 -5.97
N GLN A 25 -2.90 -2.17 -5.33
CA GLN A 25 -1.65 -1.79 -5.99
C GLN A 25 -1.01 -2.97 -6.72
N VAL A 26 -1.00 -4.16 -6.10
CA VAL A 26 -0.47 -5.38 -6.73
C VAL A 26 -1.35 -5.83 -7.90
N MET A 27 -2.67 -5.72 -7.79
CA MET A 27 -3.60 -6.02 -8.89
C MET A 27 -3.39 -5.06 -10.08
N LEU A 28 -3.22 -3.75 -9.82
CA LEU A 28 -2.91 -2.77 -10.85
C LEU A 28 -1.56 -3.05 -11.51
N LYS A 29 -0.55 -3.44 -10.72
CA LYS A 29 0.75 -3.86 -11.23
C LYS A 29 0.65 -5.12 -12.11
N ALA A 30 -0.18 -6.09 -11.71
CA ALA A 30 -0.45 -7.29 -12.50
C ALA A 30 -1.14 -6.96 -13.83
N ALA A 31 -2.10 -6.03 -13.80
CA ALA A 31 -2.82 -5.58 -14.98
C ALA A 31 -1.89 -4.85 -15.96
N ALA A 32 -1.04 -3.95 -15.47
CA ALA A 32 -0.07 -3.19 -16.29
C ALA A 32 1.00 -4.09 -16.94
N ASN A 33 1.27 -5.27 -16.39
CA ASN A 33 2.23 -6.21 -16.96
C ASN A 33 1.62 -7.07 -18.09
N ARG A 34 0.31 -6.99 -18.33
CA ARG A 34 -0.34 -7.59 -19.50
C ARG A 34 -0.45 -6.54 -20.60
N THR A 35 0.37 -6.67 -21.63
CA THR A 35 0.29 -5.81 -22.83
C THR A 35 -1.01 -6.08 -23.58
N TYR A 36 -1.94 -5.14 -23.54
CA TYR A 36 -3.14 -5.14 -24.39
C TYR A 36 -2.92 -4.23 -25.62
N ASP A 37 -3.37 -4.67 -26.79
CA ASP A 37 -3.22 -3.94 -28.08
C ASP A 37 -3.80 -2.51 -28.10
N ARG A 38 -4.67 -2.14 -27.13
CA ARG A 38 -5.23 -0.80 -27.01
C ARG A 38 -5.29 -0.37 -25.55
N LYS A 39 -4.69 0.79 -25.24
CA LYS A 39 -4.71 1.40 -23.90
C LYS A 39 -6.12 1.57 -23.31
N ILE A 40 -7.13 1.76 -24.16
CA ILE A 40 -8.54 1.91 -23.72
C ILE A 40 -9.14 0.58 -23.23
N LYS A 41 -8.80 -0.55 -23.86
CA LYS A 41 -9.26 -1.88 -23.43
C LYS A 41 -8.55 -2.35 -22.15
N GLU A 42 -7.33 -1.88 -21.93
CA GLU A 42 -6.56 -2.12 -20.71
C GLU A 42 -7.22 -1.48 -19.49
N TYR A 43 -7.67 -0.21 -19.61
CA TYR A 43 -8.41 0.48 -18.55
C TYR A 43 -9.86 -0.02 -18.37
N LEU A 44 -10.53 -0.47 -19.44
CA LEU A 44 -11.89 -1.04 -19.37
C LEU A 44 -11.94 -2.48 -18.84
N ASN A 45 -10.79 -3.10 -18.51
CA ASN A 45 -10.79 -4.45 -17.96
C ASN A 45 -11.45 -4.44 -16.57
N PRO A 46 -12.45 -5.32 -16.30
CA PRO A 46 -13.11 -5.40 -14.99
C PRO A 46 -12.13 -5.57 -13.82
N ILE A 47 -10.95 -6.17 -14.04
CA ILE A 47 -9.90 -6.31 -13.03
C ILE A 47 -9.34 -4.94 -12.60
N VAL A 48 -9.09 -4.04 -13.56
CA VAL A 48 -8.53 -2.70 -13.31
C VAL A 48 -9.56 -1.82 -12.63
N ILE A 49 -10.81 -1.86 -13.09
CA ILE A 49 -11.93 -1.12 -12.50
C ILE A 49 -12.15 -1.57 -11.04
N THR A 50 -12.14 -2.88 -10.79
CA THR A 50 -12.29 -3.44 -9.44
C THR A 50 -11.12 -3.02 -8.54
N ALA A 51 -9.89 -3.06 -9.06
CA ALA A 51 -8.70 -2.63 -8.30
C ALA A 51 -8.76 -1.13 -7.94
N TYR A 52 -9.18 -0.26 -8.87
CA TYR A 52 -9.38 1.15 -8.57
C TYR A 52 -10.50 1.40 -7.56
N GLY A 53 -11.61 0.65 -7.64
CA GLY A 53 -12.70 0.73 -6.66
C GLY A 53 -12.24 0.35 -5.24
N ILE A 54 -11.48 -0.74 -5.12
CA ILE A 54 -10.91 -1.19 -3.84
C ILE A 54 -9.88 -0.20 -3.31
N PHE A 55 -9.02 0.34 -4.19
CA PHE A 55 -8.03 1.35 -3.82
C PHE A 55 -8.71 2.61 -3.28
N PHE A 56 -9.74 3.10 -3.97
CA PHE A 56 -10.50 4.28 -3.56
C PHE A 56 -11.19 4.07 -2.21
N ALA A 57 -11.83 2.91 -1.99
CA ALA A 57 -12.43 2.57 -0.70
C ALA A 57 -11.40 2.54 0.43
N SER A 58 -10.22 1.96 0.18
CA SER A 58 -9.11 1.95 1.13
C SER A 58 -8.61 3.37 1.46
N THR A 59 -8.48 4.24 0.47
CA THR A 59 -8.08 5.64 0.67
C THR A 59 -9.08 6.38 1.55
N LEU A 60 -10.40 6.17 1.35
CA LEU A 60 -11.43 6.77 2.21
C LEU A 60 -11.33 6.29 3.66
N LEU A 61 -11.14 4.99 3.88
CA LEU A 61 -10.89 4.44 5.23
C LEU A 61 -9.65 5.07 5.88
N THR A 62 -8.59 5.23 5.10
CA THR A 62 -7.33 5.81 5.56
C THR A 62 -7.52 7.28 5.93
N MET A 63 -8.21 8.07 5.10
CA MET A 63 -8.54 9.47 5.40
C MET A 63 -9.40 9.60 6.65
N TYR A 64 -10.34 8.67 6.86
CA TYR A 64 -11.14 8.64 8.08
C TYR A 64 -10.29 8.33 9.32
N ALA A 65 -9.37 7.35 9.24
CA ALA A 65 -8.48 7.01 10.33
C ALA A 65 -7.50 8.15 10.68
N LEU A 66 -6.96 8.84 9.66
CA LEU A 66 -6.08 10.01 9.81
C LEU A 66 -6.73 11.17 10.58
N LYS A 67 -8.06 11.26 10.60
CA LYS A 67 -8.78 12.28 11.38
C LYS A 67 -8.68 12.05 12.90
N TYR A 68 -8.45 10.80 13.32
CA TYR A 68 -8.42 10.40 14.73
C TYR A 68 -7.04 9.92 15.21
N VAL A 69 -6.14 9.57 14.30
CA VAL A 69 -4.77 9.11 14.61
C VAL A 69 -3.78 10.26 14.38
N PRO A 70 -2.86 10.54 15.32
CA PRO A 70 -1.81 11.53 15.11
C PRO A 70 -0.94 11.19 13.89
N LEU A 71 -0.67 12.19 13.06
CA LEU A 71 0.11 12.09 11.81
C LEU A 71 1.51 11.49 12.00
N THR A 72 2.04 11.53 13.22
CA THR A 72 3.32 10.91 13.62
C THR A 72 3.35 9.39 13.37
N MET A 73 2.20 8.72 13.31
CA MET A 73 2.12 7.28 13.02
C MET A 73 2.04 6.96 11.52
N SER A 74 1.86 7.98 10.67
CA SER A 74 1.79 7.82 9.21
C SER A 74 3.03 7.16 8.60
N PRO A 75 4.26 7.58 8.92
CA PRO A 75 5.46 6.97 8.35
C PRO A 75 5.61 5.49 8.72
N ILE A 76 5.17 5.11 9.92
CA ILE A 76 5.24 3.73 10.42
C ILE A 76 4.30 2.83 9.61
N VAL A 77 3.05 3.26 9.42
CA VAL A 77 2.06 2.49 8.67
C VAL A 77 2.38 2.46 7.17
N GLU A 78 2.89 3.56 6.61
CA GLU A 78 3.35 3.62 5.22
C GLU A 78 4.53 2.66 4.98
N SER A 79 5.45 2.56 5.95
CA SER A 79 6.54 1.59 5.91
C SER A 79 6.07 0.14 5.81
N CYS A 80 4.95 -0.22 6.44
CA CYS A 80 4.36 -1.55 6.31
C CYS A 80 3.91 -1.85 4.87
N SER A 81 3.41 -0.86 4.13
CA SER A 81 3.00 -1.01 2.73
C SER A 81 4.17 -1.43 1.84
N TYR A 82 5.37 -0.85 2.06
CA TYR A 82 6.56 -1.20 1.29
C TYR A 82 7.02 -2.64 1.49
N ILE A 83 6.59 -3.29 2.57
CA ILE A 83 6.84 -4.71 2.84
C ILE A 83 5.69 -5.55 2.24
N PHE A 84 4.44 -5.15 2.45
CA PHE A 84 3.27 -5.91 1.99
C PHE A 84 3.15 -5.98 0.47
N VAL A 85 3.37 -4.87 -0.23
CA VAL A 85 3.28 -4.81 -1.70
C VAL A 85 4.23 -5.80 -2.41
N PRO A 86 5.52 -5.89 -2.09
CA PRO A 86 6.40 -6.87 -2.72
C PRO A 86 6.09 -8.31 -2.30
N ILE A 87 5.70 -8.58 -1.05
CA ILE A 87 5.30 -9.92 -0.60
C ILE A 87 4.06 -10.40 -1.37
N LEU A 88 3.00 -9.59 -1.40
CA LEU A 88 1.79 -9.87 -2.17
C LEU A 88 2.08 -9.92 -3.67
N GLY A 89 3.01 -9.10 -4.16
CA GLY A 89 3.47 -9.11 -5.55
C GLY A 89 4.15 -10.41 -5.95
N ILE A 90 5.00 -10.99 -5.08
CA ILE A 90 5.58 -12.32 -5.30
C ILE A 90 4.46 -13.38 -5.29
N PHE A 91 3.51 -13.28 -4.36
CA PHE A 91 2.46 -14.28 -4.22
C PHE A 91 1.49 -14.30 -5.41
N ILE A 92 1.04 -13.12 -5.87
CA ILE A 92 0.03 -12.98 -6.94
C ILE A 92 0.67 -13.05 -8.34
N LEU A 93 1.79 -12.34 -8.58
CA LEU A 93 2.42 -12.31 -9.91
C LEU A 93 3.50 -13.40 -10.09
N LYS A 94 3.93 -14.09 -9.01
CA LYS A 94 5.08 -15.02 -9.04
C LYS A 94 6.34 -14.39 -9.64
N GLU A 95 6.49 -13.08 -9.52
CA GLU A 95 7.68 -12.36 -10.02
C GLU A 95 8.90 -12.70 -9.16
N LYS A 96 10.02 -13.03 -9.81
CA LYS A 96 11.33 -13.03 -9.15
C LYS A 96 11.74 -11.58 -8.89
N ILE A 97 11.78 -11.18 -7.62
CA ILE A 97 12.31 -9.87 -7.24
C ILE A 97 13.83 -9.87 -7.53
N SER A 98 14.22 -9.08 -8.54
CA SER A 98 15.62 -8.83 -8.88
C SER A 98 16.37 -8.15 -7.72
N ARG A 99 17.69 -8.41 -7.59
CA ARG A 99 18.55 -7.77 -6.59
C ARG A 99 18.46 -6.24 -6.60
N ARG A 100 18.19 -5.62 -7.75
CA ARG A 100 17.96 -4.17 -7.86
C ARG A 100 16.69 -3.70 -7.15
N LYS A 101 15.59 -4.46 -7.22
CA LYS A 101 14.34 -4.14 -6.51
C LYS A 101 14.54 -4.22 -4.99
N TRP A 102 15.33 -5.19 -4.52
CA TRP A 102 15.72 -5.32 -3.11
C TRP A 102 16.56 -4.13 -2.63
N LEU A 103 17.55 -3.71 -3.43
CA LEU A 103 18.39 -2.56 -3.09
C LEU A 103 17.57 -1.26 -3.04
N GLY A 104 16.65 -1.06 -3.99
CA GLY A 104 15.73 0.08 -3.98
C GLY A 104 14.83 0.11 -2.75
N MET A 105 14.31 -1.06 -2.33
CA MET A 105 13.52 -1.17 -1.10
C MET A 105 14.35 -0.81 0.15
N ALA A 106 15.60 -1.29 0.24
CA ALA A 106 16.49 -0.95 1.34
C ALA A 106 16.79 0.57 1.39
N ILE A 107 16.98 1.22 0.25
CA ILE A 107 17.18 2.67 0.16
C ILE A 107 15.93 3.44 0.61
N MET A 108 14.72 3.03 0.19
CA MET A 108 13.48 3.66 0.64
C MET A 108 13.32 3.57 2.17
N VAL A 109 13.53 2.38 2.74
CA VAL A 109 13.45 2.18 4.20
C VAL A 109 14.49 3.03 4.93
N ALA A 110 15.73 3.08 4.43
CA ALA A 110 16.77 3.92 5.01
C ALA A 110 16.40 5.42 4.96
N GLY A 111 15.83 5.90 3.85
CA GLY A 111 15.35 7.28 3.73
C GLY A 111 14.26 7.63 4.74
N ILE A 112 13.30 6.72 4.96
CA ILE A 112 12.23 6.90 5.96
C ILE A 112 12.80 6.92 7.37
N PHE A 113 13.79 6.06 7.65
CA PHE A 113 14.44 6.00 8.96
C PHE A 113 15.17 7.30 9.30
N ILE A 114 15.88 7.87 8.32
CA ILE A 114 16.54 9.19 8.45
C ILE A 114 15.50 10.29 8.67
N PHE A 115 14.43 10.30 7.88
CA PHE A 115 13.34 11.28 8.03
C PHE A 115 12.68 11.21 9.41
N THR A 116 12.44 10.00 9.90
CA THR A 116 11.82 9.77 11.21
C THR A 116 12.74 10.17 12.38
N LEU A 117 14.06 10.06 12.22
CA LEU A 117 15.04 10.46 13.24
C LEU A 117 15.38 11.96 13.20
N GLY A 118 15.24 12.61 12.05
CA GLY A 118 15.55 14.03 11.86
C GLY A 118 14.36 14.98 11.98
N GLY A 119 13.13 14.45 12.06
CA GLY A 119 11.88 15.21 12.21
C GLY A 119 11.36 15.29 13.65
#